data_AF-A0A6J4SHC4-F1
#
_entry.id   AF-A0A6J4SHC4-F1
#
_cell.length_a   1.000
_cell.length_b   1.000
_cell.length_c   1.000
_cell.angle_alpha   90.00
_cell.angle_beta   90.00
_cell.angle_gamma   90.00
#
_symmetry.space_group_name_H-M   'P 1'
#
loop_
_entity.id
_entity.type
_entity.pdbx_description
1 polymer ?
#
loop_
_entity_poly.entity_id
_entity_poly.type
_entity_poly.pdbx_seq_one_letter_code
_entity_poly.pdbx_strand_id
1 'polypeptide(L)'
;MDAGGAGIRSPDRPLREDLVLELERFAWAAPDRLEVVGRFTGLRNGRYDQPILVVHGADGAHRLPAAGEPPVEGAVWHAEFAWREAPVAFAVAELHLGPGVVLELPAPSAEVESRPVLWSRRSRPHHRVAARAAPEASPERLNAELRKMSDLISDLGAAVLRTQEREQTEKEAIEARLREASAQVAASGSEIDRLREALEQSESARNRAEADALRRIESLRAELETARRDAEISAAQARAAKAEAEAGLAVVSRIREVLGHER
;
A
#
# COMPACT_ATOMS: atom_id res chain seq x y z
N MET A 1 -30.09 -81.17 -8.09
CA MET A 1 -30.06 -80.61 -9.45
C MET A 1 -30.06 -79.12 -9.29
N ASP A 2 -28.96 -78.51 -9.72
CA ASP A 2 -28.47 -77.22 -9.30
C ASP A 2 -29.35 -76.03 -9.70
N ALA A 3 -29.55 -75.14 -8.73
CA ALA A 3 -30.05 -73.80 -8.94
C ALA A 3 -28.93 -72.96 -9.57
N GLY A 4 -29.05 -72.71 -10.89
CA GLY A 4 -28.25 -71.72 -11.60
C GLY A 4 -28.58 -70.30 -11.14
N GLY A 5 -27.96 -69.88 -10.04
CA GLY A 5 -27.95 -68.50 -9.58
C GLY A 5 -27.18 -67.63 -10.56
N ALA A 6 -27.91 -66.94 -11.44
CA ALA A 6 -27.40 -65.84 -12.24
C ALA A 6 -26.86 -64.75 -11.30
N GLY A 7 -25.55 -64.75 -11.10
CA GLY A 7 -24.84 -63.63 -10.49
C GLY A 7 -25.02 -62.41 -11.38
N ILE A 8 -25.98 -61.54 -11.03
CA ILE A 8 -26.02 -60.17 -11.49
C ILE A 8 -24.74 -59.54 -10.94
N ARG A 9 -23.68 -59.58 -11.76
CA ARG A 9 -22.58 -58.63 -11.69
C ARG A 9 -23.27 -57.27 -11.81
N SER A 10 -23.42 -56.58 -10.68
CA SER A 10 -23.76 -55.17 -10.71
C SER A 10 -22.67 -54.50 -11.55
N PRO A 11 -22.98 -53.95 -12.73
CA PRO A 11 -22.02 -53.08 -13.38
C PRO A 11 -21.85 -51.88 -12.47
N ASP A 12 -20.61 -51.73 -12.00
CA ASP A 12 -19.92 -50.45 -11.85
C ASP A 12 -20.86 -49.28 -11.50
N ARG A 13 -21.03 -49.04 -10.20
CA ARG A 13 -21.59 -47.77 -9.73
C ARG A 13 -20.68 -46.70 -10.33
N PRO A 14 -21.15 -45.80 -11.22
CA PRO A 14 -20.27 -44.79 -11.77
C PRO A 14 -19.65 -44.06 -10.58
N LEU A 15 -18.32 -44.05 -10.54
CA LEU A 15 -17.53 -43.17 -9.68
C LEU A 15 -18.18 -41.80 -9.86
N ARG A 16 -18.97 -41.36 -8.88
CA ARG A 16 -19.49 -40.00 -8.90
C ARG A 16 -18.24 -39.16 -8.84
N GLU A 17 -17.96 -38.46 -9.93
CA GLU A 17 -16.85 -37.52 -10.01
C GLU A 17 -17.03 -36.54 -8.85
N ASP A 18 -16.27 -36.79 -7.78
CA ASP A 18 -16.24 -35.93 -6.61
C ASP A 18 -15.53 -34.65 -7.04
N LEU A 19 -16.13 -33.49 -6.78
CA LEU A 19 -15.49 -32.22 -7.03
C LEU A 19 -14.24 -32.13 -6.16
N VAL A 20 -13.07 -31.96 -6.79
CA VAL A 20 -11.78 -31.81 -6.11
C VAL A 20 -11.21 -30.44 -6.41
N LEU A 21 -10.70 -29.78 -5.37
CA LEU A 21 -9.84 -28.60 -5.51
C LEU A 21 -8.40 -29.03 -5.24
N GLU A 22 -7.56 -29.02 -6.28
CA GLU A 22 -6.12 -29.08 -6.12
C GLU A 22 -5.65 -27.71 -5.65
N LEU A 23 -5.52 -27.55 -4.33
CA LEU A 23 -5.15 -26.29 -3.71
C LEU A 23 -3.65 -26.06 -3.91
N GLU A 24 -3.29 -24.99 -4.62
CA GLU A 24 -1.92 -24.56 -4.82
C GLU A 24 -1.46 -23.59 -3.73
N ARG A 25 -2.36 -22.67 -3.31
CA ARG A 25 -2.06 -21.68 -2.28
C ARG A 25 -3.33 -21.28 -1.52
N PHE A 26 -3.23 -21.23 -0.19
CA PHE A 26 -4.20 -20.54 0.65
C PHE A 26 -3.46 -19.78 1.74
N ALA A 27 -3.40 -18.46 1.62
CA ALA A 27 -2.58 -17.62 2.47
C ALA A 27 -3.14 -16.20 2.60
N TRP A 28 -2.63 -15.46 3.59
CA TRP A 28 -2.81 -14.01 3.65
C TRP A 28 -1.90 -13.34 2.63
N ALA A 29 -2.48 -12.67 1.63
CA ALA A 29 -1.74 -11.86 0.66
C ALA A 29 -1.42 -10.46 1.21
N ALA A 30 -2.28 -9.96 2.09
CA ALA A 30 -2.12 -8.72 2.84
C ALA A 30 -2.84 -8.85 4.20
N PRO A 31 -2.64 -7.93 5.17
CA PRO A 31 -3.33 -7.99 6.46
C PRO A 31 -4.86 -8.05 6.35
N ASP A 32 -5.43 -7.48 5.30
CA ASP A 32 -6.88 -7.40 5.03
C ASP A 32 -7.31 -8.28 3.84
N ARG A 33 -6.50 -9.28 3.45
CA ARG A 33 -6.74 -10.04 2.22
C ARG A 33 -6.28 -11.48 2.29
N LEU A 34 -7.22 -12.39 2.09
CA LEU A 34 -6.96 -13.82 1.87
C LEU A 34 -6.93 -14.14 0.39
N GLU A 35 -6.05 -15.03 0.00
CA GLU A 35 -5.86 -15.47 -1.39
C GLU A 35 -6.01 -17.00 -1.45
N VAL A 36 -6.83 -17.48 -2.39
CA VAL A 36 -6.99 -18.89 -2.72
C VAL A 36 -6.60 -19.09 -4.19
N VAL A 37 -5.67 -20.01 -4.43
CA VAL A 37 -5.20 -20.39 -5.76
C VAL A 37 -5.26 -21.90 -5.88
N GLY A 38 -5.81 -22.40 -6.98
CA GLY A 38 -5.86 -23.83 -7.23
C GLY A 38 -6.48 -24.19 -8.57
N ARG A 39 -6.63 -25.48 -8.82
CA ARG A 39 -7.36 -26.01 -9.98
C ARG A 39 -8.51 -26.87 -9.52
N PHE A 40 -9.66 -26.70 -10.16
CA PHE A 40 -10.80 -27.57 -9.91
C PHE A 40 -10.86 -28.70 -10.94
N THR A 41 -11.22 -29.88 -10.45
CA THR A 41 -11.57 -31.04 -11.29
C THR A 41 -12.93 -31.59 -10.87
N GLY A 42 -13.74 -32.02 -11.84
CA GLY A 42 -15.11 -32.48 -11.60
C GLY A 42 -16.13 -31.35 -11.42
N LEU A 43 -15.82 -30.10 -11.83
CA LEU A 43 -16.81 -29.06 -12.00
C LEU A 43 -17.76 -29.47 -13.12
N ARG A 44 -18.96 -29.94 -12.75
CA ARG A 44 -20.04 -30.15 -13.72
C ARG A 44 -20.29 -28.85 -14.49
N ASN A 45 -20.79 -28.97 -15.73
CA ASN A 45 -21.15 -27.87 -16.65
C ASN A 45 -22.22 -26.85 -16.11
N GLY A 46 -22.47 -26.81 -14.81
CA GLY A 46 -23.25 -25.78 -14.15
C GLY A 46 -22.44 -24.49 -14.03
N ARG A 47 -23.13 -23.35 -14.17
CA ARG A 47 -22.59 -22.06 -13.76
C ARG A 47 -22.55 -22.06 -12.23
N TYR A 48 -21.36 -22.10 -11.66
CA TYR A 48 -21.20 -21.86 -10.22
C TYR A 48 -21.41 -20.37 -9.96
N ASP A 49 -22.07 -20.06 -8.85
CA ASP A 49 -22.26 -18.68 -8.41
C ASP A 49 -20.90 -18.08 -7.96
N GLN A 50 -20.90 -16.78 -7.65
CA GLN A 50 -19.72 -16.12 -7.09
C GLN A 50 -19.22 -16.89 -5.85
N PRO A 51 -17.97 -17.37 -5.84
CA PRO A 51 -17.42 -18.10 -4.69
C PRO A 51 -17.46 -17.27 -3.41
N ILE A 52 -17.81 -17.90 -2.29
CA ILE A 52 -17.84 -17.28 -0.97
C ILE A 52 -16.94 -18.08 -0.03
N LEU A 53 -15.94 -17.41 0.55
CA LEU A 53 -15.13 -17.98 1.61
C LEU A 53 -15.81 -17.71 2.96
N VAL A 54 -16.16 -18.76 3.68
CA VAL A 54 -16.71 -18.70 5.03
C VAL A 54 -15.63 -19.09 6.01
N VAL A 55 -15.27 -18.16 6.88
CA VAL A 55 -14.19 -18.35 7.85
C VAL A 55 -14.75 -18.40 9.25
N HIS A 56 -14.45 -19.47 9.98
CA HIS A 56 -14.93 -19.70 11.35
C HIS A 56 -13.83 -19.38 12.37
N GLY A 57 -14.00 -18.25 13.06
CA GLY A 57 -13.13 -17.78 14.14
C GLY A 57 -13.83 -17.78 15.50
N ALA A 58 -13.16 -17.24 16.51
CA ALA A 58 -13.71 -17.11 17.87
C ALA A 58 -14.94 -16.18 17.92
N ASP A 59 -14.95 -15.15 17.08
CA ASP A 59 -16.01 -14.12 17.04
C ASP A 59 -17.21 -14.50 16.16
N GLY A 60 -17.16 -15.69 15.53
CA GLY A 60 -18.24 -16.22 14.69
C GLY A 60 -17.77 -16.60 13.29
N ALA A 61 -18.70 -16.53 12.34
CA ALA A 61 -18.44 -16.89 10.95
C ALA A 61 -18.46 -15.63 10.06
N HIS A 62 -17.35 -15.34 9.40
CA HIS A 62 -17.24 -14.25 8.43
C HIS A 62 -17.46 -14.79 7.02
N ARG A 63 -18.26 -14.10 6.22
CA ARG A 63 -18.53 -14.46 4.82
C ARG A 63 -17.87 -13.45 3.90
N LEU A 64 -16.92 -13.91 3.10
CA LEU A 64 -16.10 -13.08 2.24
C LEU A 64 -16.41 -13.47 0.79
N PRO A 65 -17.05 -12.60 -0.01
CA PRO A 65 -17.24 -12.87 -1.43
C PRO A 65 -15.90 -12.77 -2.16
N ALA A 66 -15.65 -13.67 -3.11
CA ALA A 66 -14.47 -13.63 -3.97
C ALA A 66 -14.49 -12.38 -4.87
N ALA A 67 -13.35 -11.70 -4.96
CA ALA A 67 -13.05 -10.79 -6.05
C ALA A 67 -12.48 -11.60 -7.22
N GLY A 68 -13.06 -11.43 -8.42
CA GLY A 68 -12.62 -12.11 -9.64
C GLY A 68 -13.71 -12.94 -10.32
N GLU A 69 -13.28 -13.76 -11.28
CA GLU A 69 -14.16 -14.63 -12.06
C GLU A 69 -14.43 -15.97 -11.34
N PRO A 70 -15.58 -16.60 -11.59
CA PRO A 70 -15.86 -17.95 -11.08
C PRO A 70 -14.90 -18.98 -11.68
N PRO A 71 -14.65 -20.11 -10.98
CA PRO A 71 -13.73 -21.13 -11.47
C PRO A 71 -14.21 -21.81 -12.74
N VAL A 72 -13.25 -22.23 -13.57
CA VAL A 72 -13.46 -23.00 -14.80
C VAL A 72 -12.74 -24.34 -14.67
N GLU A 73 -13.38 -25.43 -15.11
CA GLU A 73 -12.85 -26.80 -15.05
C GLU A 73 -11.44 -26.88 -15.66
N GLY A 74 -10.50 -27.45 -14.90
CA GLY A 74 -9.12 -27.67 -15.32
C GLY A 74 -8.24 -26.41 -15.45
N ALA A 75 -8.81 -25.21 -15.35
CA ALA A 75 -8.06 -23.96 -15.39
C ALA A 75 -7.52 -23.60 -14.00
N VAL A 76 -6.41 -22.84 -13.97
CA VAL A 76 -5.95 -22.20 -12.74
C VAL A 76 -6.96 -21.14 -12.34
N TRP A 77 -7.53 -21.30 -11.15
CA TRP A 77 -8.42 -20.36 -10.53
C TRP A 77 -7.68 -19.59 -9.44
N HIS A 78 -7.87 -18.28 -9.44
CA HIS A 78 -7.31 -17.34 -8.48
C HIS A 78 -8.43 -16.47 -7.94
N ALA A 79 -8.55 -16.37 -6.62
CA ALA A 79 -9.53 -15.53 -5.97
C ALA A 79 -8.95 -14.85 -4.74
N GLU A 80 -9.31 -13.58 -4.58
CA GLU A 80 -8.98 -12.78 -3.42
C GLU A 80 -10.23 -12.47 -2.60
N PHE A 81 -10.10 -12.48 -1.29
CA PHE A 81 -11.18 -12.28 -0.34
C PHE A 81 -10.81 -11.13 0.59
N ALA A 82 -11.54 -10.03 0.47
CA ALA A 82 -11.30 -8.83 1.28
C ALA A 82 -11.83 -9.04 2.71
N TRP A 83 -10.92 -9.00 3.67
CA TRP A 83 -11.21 -9.08 5.10
C TRP A 83 -11.38 -7.67 5.65
N ARG A 84 -12.63 -7.26 5.89
CA ARG A 84 -12.97 -5.87 6.27
C ARG A 84 -12.83 -5.56 7.76
N GLU A 85 -12.55 -6.56 8.57
CA GLU A 85 -12.48 -6.45 10.03
C GLU A 85 -11.02 -6.57 10.50
N ALA A 86 -10.76 -6.46 11.81
CA ALA A 86 -9.42 -6.78 12.31
C ALA A 86 -9.11 -8.27 12.01
N PRO A 87 -7.88 -8.64 11.62
CA PRO A 87 -7.55 -10.03 11.33
C PRO A 87 -7.65 -10.87 12.61
N VAL A 88 -8.52 -11.88 12.61
CA VAL A 88 -8.69 -12.80 13.74
C VAL A 88 -8.15 -14.17 13.34
N ALA A 89 -7.49 -14.85 14.28
CA ALA A 89 -7.08 -16.24 14.07
C ALA A 89 -8.33 -17.11 13.87
N PHE A 90 -8.36 -17.86 12.77
CA PHE A 90 -9.45 -18.78 12.46
C PHE A 90 -8.93 -20.22 12.31
N ALA A 91 -9.74 -21.18 12.72
CA ALA A 91 -9.36 -22.59 12.72
C ALA A 91 -9.85 -23.34 11.48
N VAL A 92 -10.99 -22.91 10.91
CA VAL A 92 -11.64 -23.59 9.78
C VAL A 92 -12.04 -22.55 8.74
N ALA A 93 -11.72 -22.83 7.48
CA ALA A 93 -12.18 -22.07 6.33
C ALA A 93 -12.96 -23.00 5.39
N GLU A 94 -14.10 -22.54 4.92
CA GLU A 94 -14.96 -23.27 3.98
C GLU A 94 -15.14 -22.44 2.71
N LEU A 95 -14.84 -23.00 1.55
CA LEU A 95 -15.13 -22.41 0.27
C LEU A 95 -16.48 -22.91 -0.26
N HIS A 96 -17.41 -21.98 -0.44
CA HIS A 96 -18.76 -22.24 -0.93
C HIS A 96 -18.84 -21.83 -2.41
N LEU A 97 -19.16 -22.78 -3.29
CA LEU A 97 -19.27 -22.55 -4.75
C LEU A 97 -20.73 -22.49 -5.24
N GLY A 98 -21.68 -22.39 -4.32
CA GLY A 98 -23.11 -22.37 -4.62
C GLY A 98 -23.91 -23.28 -3.68
N PRO A 99 -25.21 -23.50 -3.97
CA PRO A 99 -26.08 -24.27 -3.10
C PRO A 99 -25.63 -25.74 -2.92
N GLY A 100 -25.06 -26.03 -1.76
CA GLY A 100 -24.71 -27.41 -1.36
C GLY A 100 -23.34 -27.89 -1.81
N VAL A 101 -22.48 -27.02 -2.34
CA VAL A 101 -21.07 -27.31 -2.64
C VAL A 101 -20.19 -26.56 -1.65
N VAL A 102 -19.61 -27.29 -0.70
CA VAL A 102 -18.75 -26.75 0.35
C VAL A 102 -17.46 -27.57 0.39
N LEU A 103 -16.33 -26.86 0.32
CA LEU A 103 -14.98 -27.42 0.38
C LEU A 103 -14.30 -26.89 1.63
N GLU A 104 -13.84 -27.76 2.52
CA GLU A 104 -13.12 -27.35 3.73
C GLU A 104 -11.65 -27.14 3.39
N LEU A 105 -11.19 -25.90 3.49
CA LEU A 105 -9.80 -25.52 3.24
C LEU A 105 -8.95 -25.75 4.50
N PRO A 106 -7.68 -26.15 4.36
CA PRO A 106 -6.74 -26.22 5.47
C PRO A 106 -6.52 -24.81 6.07
N ALA A 107 -5.87 -24.75 7.24
CA ALA A 107 -5.44 -23.46 7.79
C ALA A 107 -4.50 -22.73 6.81
N PRO A 108 -4.57 -21.38 6.72
CA PRO A 108 -3.70 -20.62 5.83
C PRO A 108 -2.24 -20.81 6.24
N SER A 109 -1.42 -21.25 5.30
CA SER A 109 0.01 -21.49 5.54
C SER A 109 0.85 -20.72 4.51
N ALA A 110 2.02 -20.24 4.93
CA ALA A 110 3.00 -19.66 4.03
C ALA A 110 3.81 -20.75 3.27
N GLU A 111 3.74 -22.01 3.71
CA GLU A 111 4.46 -23.12 3.09
C GLU A 111 3.68 -23.73 1.93
N VAL A 112 4.36 -23.88 0.80
CA VAL A 112 3.81 -24.32 -0.49
C VAL A 112 3.90 -25.84 -0.59
N GLU A 113 2.85 -26.55 -0.17
CA GLU A 113 2.63 -27.95 -0.54
C GLU A 113 1.26 -28.07 -1.21
N SER A 114 1.24 -28.40 -2.50
CA SER A 114 -0.02 -28.67 -3.22
C SER A 114 -0.74 -29.86 -2.58
N ARG A 115 -1.96 -29.65 -2.12
CA ARG A 115 -2.76 -30.69 -1.45
C ARG A 115 -4.16 -30.78 -2.05
N PRO A 116 -4.65 -32.00 -2.35
CA PRO A 116 -6.02 -32.17 -2.81
C PRO A 116 -7.01 -31.95 -1.65
N VAL A 117 -7.99 -31.07 -1.87
CA VAL A 117 -9.10 -30.82 -0.94
C VAL A 117 -10.35 -31.49 -1.50
N LEU A 118 -10.92 -32.40 -0.70
CA LEU A 118 -12.12 -33.16 -1.06
C LEU A 118 -13.38 -32.48 -0.52
N TRP A 119 -14.45 -32.54 -1.31
CA TRP A 119 -15.78 -32.08 -0.89
C TRP A 119 -16.26 -32.81 0.38
N SER A 120 -16.93 -32.10 1.29
CA SER A 120 -17.58 -32.70 2.46
C SER A 120 -19.07 -32.34 2.49
N ARG A 121 -19.94 -33.36 2.42
CA ARG A 121 -21.39 -33.16 2.45
C ARG A 121 -21.86 -33.07 3.91
N ARG A 122 -21.96 -31.86 4.48
CA ARG A 122 -22.56 -31.69 5.82
C ARG A 122 -24.07 -32.00 5.77
N SER A 123 -24.46 -33.07 6.45
CA SER A 123 -25.85 -33.39 6.77
C SER A 123 -26.39 -32.38 7.78
N ARG A 124 -27.37 -31.55 7.40
CA ARG A 124 -28.09 -30.66 8.32
C ARG A 124 -28.73 -31.47 9.46
N PRO A 125 -28.49 -31.15 10.74
CA PRO A 125 -29.25 -31.74 11.83
C PRO A 125 -30.65 -31.11 11.88
N HIS A 126 -31.68 -31.89 11.56
CA HIS A 126 -33.07 -31.51 11.77
C HIS A 126 -33.39 -31.57 13.26
N HIS A 127 -33.46 -30.42 13.94
CA HIS A 127 -34.04 -30.32 15.29
C HIS A 127 -35.55 -30.61 15.22
N ARG A 128 -35.94 -31.84 15.57
CA ARG A 128 -37.33 -32.23 15.86
C ARG A 128 -37.67 -31.73 17.26
N VAL A 129 -38.39 -30.61 17.36
CA VAL A 129 -38.97 -30.15 18.64
C VAL A 129 -40.18 -31.02 18.93
N ALA A 130 -40.07 -31.87 19.95
CA ALA A 130 -41.19 -32.64 20.48
C ALA A 130 -42.16 -31.70 21.21
N ALA A 131 -43.40 -31.64 20.73
CA ALA A 131 -44.49 -30.91 21.36
C ALA A 131 -44.84 -31.57 22.71
N ARG A 132 -44.41 -30.93 23.81
CA ARG A 132 -44.79 -31.31 25.17
C ARG A 132 -45.99 -30.45 25.59
N ALA A 133 -47.09 -31.11 25.95
CA ALA A 133 -48.32 -30.48 26.40
C ALA A 133 -48.05 -29.61 27.64
N ALA A 134 -48.45 -28.34 27.56
CA ALA A 134 -48.29 -27.35 28.60
C ALA A 134 -49.38 -27.49 29.68
N PRO A 135 -49.05 -27.36 30.97
CA PRO A 135 -50.04 -27.27 32.05
C PRO A 135 -50.72 -25.89 32.04
N GLU A 136 -52.02 -25.86 32.36
CA GLU A 136 -52.81 -24.61 32.47
C GLU A 136 -52.20 -23.69 33.54
N ALA A 137 -51.58 -22.60 33.08
CA ALA A 137 -51.01 -21.58 33.96
C ALA A 137 -52.13 -20.67 34.50
N SER A 138 -52.21 -20.59 35.82
CA SER A 138 -53.11 -19.67 36.52
C SER A 138 -52.84 -18.20 36.12
N PRO A 139 -53.85 -17.35 35.89
CA PRO A 139 -53.70 -16.00 35.32
C PRO A 139 -52.78 -15.06 36.13
N GLU A 140 -52.64 -15.28 37.43
CA GLU A 140 -51.72 -14.52 38.29
C GLU A 140 -50.24 -14.77 37.94
N ARG A 141 -49.89 -16.01 37.57
CA ARG A 141 -48.51 -16.35 37.14
C ARG A 141 -48.17 -15.66 35.83
N LEU A 142 -49.11 -15.64 34.88
CA LEU A 142 -48.94 -14.98 33.59
C LEU A 142 -48.71 -13.49 33.76
N ASN A 143 -49.47 -12.83 34.64
CA ASN A 143 -49.30 -11.40 34.92
C ASN A 143 -47.95 -11.09 35.61
N ALA A 144 -47.50 -11.95 36.53
CA ALA A 144 -46.18 -11.79 37.15
C ALA A 144 -45.05 -11.98 36.13
N GLU A 145 -45.20 -12.91 35.20
CA GLU A 145 -44.24 -13.15 34.12
C GLU A 145 -44.21 -12.00 33.12
N LEU A 146 -45.37 -11.46 32.74
CA LEU A 146 -45.47 -10.26 31.89
C LEU A 146 -44.78 -9.04 32.51
N ARG A 147 -44.92 -8.83 33.83
CA ARG A 147 -44.19 -7.76 34.53
C ARG A 147 -42.68 -7.95 34.46
N LYS A 148 -42.20 -9.18 34.74
CA LYS A 148 -40.77 -9.51 34.63
C LYS A 148 -40.24 -9.31 33.20
N MET A 149 -41.02 -9.68 32.19
CA MET A 149 -40.68 -9.45 30.79
C MET A 149 -40.64 -7.95 30.45
N SER A 150 -41.62 -7.18 30.95
CA SER A 150 -41.65 -5.72 30.76
C SER A 150 -40.43 -5.04 31.38
N ASP A 151 -40.04 -5.44 32.60
CA ASP A 151 -38.86 -4.91 33.28
C ASP A 151 -37.58 -5.28 32.51
N LEU A 152 -37.48 -6.54 32.05
CA LEU A 152 -36.36 -6.99 31.23
C LEU A 152 -36.25 -6.24 29.89
N ILE A 153 -37.37 -5.95 29.22
CA ILE A 153 -37.41 -5.16 27.98
C ILE A 153 -36.96 -3.72 28.27
N SER A 154 -37.40 -3.14 29.39
CA SER A 154 -36.98 -1.81 29.82
C SER A 154 -35.47 -1.74 30.09
N ASP A 155 -34.93 -2.71 30.82
CA ASP A 155 -33.49 -2.82 31.12
C ASP A 155 -32.66 -3.02 29.86
N LEU A 156 -33.13 -3.87 28.94
CA LEU A 156 -32.48 -4.08 27.64
C LEU A 156 -32.51 -2.81 26.81
N GLY A 157 -33.63 -2.08 26.78
CA GLY A 157 -33.74 -0.79 26.10
C GLY A 157 -32.76 0.25 26.65
N ALA A 158 -32.64 0.34 27.98
CA ALA A 158 -31.68 1.22 28.63
C ALA A 158 -30.22 0.80 28.35
N ALA A 159 -29.94 -0.51 28.26
CA ALA A 159 -28.61 -1.00 27.91
C ALA A 159 -28.24 -0.65 26.46
N VAL A 160 -29.18 -0.80 25.51
CA VAL A 160 -28.98 -0.45 24.09
C VAL A 160 -28.72 1.04 23.93
N LEU A 161 -29.46 1.90 24.62
CA LEU A 161 -29.23 3.35 24.60
C LEU A 161 -27.83 3.71 25.10
N ARG A 162 -27.38 3.09 26.21
CA ARG A 162 -26.02 3.30 26.74
C ARG A 162 -24.91 2.82 25.78
N THR A 163 -25.10 1.70 25.08
CA THR A 163 -24.14 1.25 24.08
C THR A 163 -24.10 2.19 22.88
N GLN A 164 -25.26 2.67 22.43
CA GLN A 164 -25.36 3.62 21.33
C GLN A 164 -24.69 4.97 21.67
N GLU A 165 -24.89 5.49 22.88
CA GLU A 165 -24.21 6.70 23.36
C GLU A 165 -22.68 6.52 23.38
N ARG A 166 -22.18 5.36 23.85
CA ARG A 166 -20.75 5.06 23.84
C ARG A 166 -20.18 5.03 22.43
N GLU A 167 -20.82 4.32 21.51
CA GLU A 167 -20.41 4.28 20.11
C GLU A 167 -20.42 5.67 19.47
N GLN A 168 -21.42 6.49 19.80
CA GLN A 168 -21.51 7.85 19.29
C GLN A 168 -20.35 8.72 19.82
N THR A 169 -20.05 8.66 21.11
CA THR A 169 -18.90 9.36 21.69
C THR A 169 -17.56 8.88 21.14
N GLU A 170 -17.42 7.58 20.86
CA GLU A 170 -16.23 7.01 20.26
C GLU A 170 -16.05 7.47 18.81
N LYS A 171 -17.13 7.48 18.02
CA LYS A 171 -17.12 8.03 16.65
C LYS A 171 -16.70 9.50 16.65
N GLU A 172 -17.30 10.32 17.51
CA GLU A 172 -16.96 11.74 17.62
C GLU A 172 -15.49 11.95 18.02
N ALA A 173 -14.96 11.10 18.91
CA ALA A 173 -13.55 11.13 19.30
C ALA A 173 -12.61 10.72 18.15
N ILE A 174 -12.96 9.70 17.38
CA ILE A 174 -12.20 9.27 16.19
C ILE A 174 -12.21 10.37 15.13
N GLU A 175 -13.38 10.96 14.84
CA GLU A 175 -13.52 12.06 13.88
C GLU A 175 -12.75 13.31 14.32
N ALA A 176 -12.71 13.62 15.61
CA ALA A 176 -11.89 14.70 16.15
C ALA A 176 -10.39 14.44 15.93
N ARG A 177 -9.92 13.22 16.22
CA ARG A 177 -8.52 12.81 15.97
C ARG A 177 -8.16 12.85 14.49
N LEU A 178 -9.06 12.42 13.61
CA LEU A 178 -8.85 12.47 12.16
C LEU A 178 -8.74 13.92 11.65
N ARG A 179 -9.60 14.82 12.15
CA ARG A 179 -9.50 16.25 11.84
C ARG A 179 -8.19 16.87 12.33
N GLU A 180 -7.76 16.54 13.53
CA GLU A 180 -6.48 17.01 14.09
C GLU A 180 -5.28 16.50 13.29
N ALA A 181 -5.22 15.20 13.00
CA ALA A 181 -4.17 14.61 12.17
C ALA A 181 -4.14 15.23 10.76
N SER A 182 -5.30 15.49 10.16
CA SER A 182 -5.41 16.12 8.85
C SER A 182 -4.90 17.58 8.89
N ALA A 183 -5.22 18.33 9.93
CA ALA A 183 -4.69 19.68 10.14
C ALA A 183 -3.17 19.67 10.34
N GLN A 184 -2.64 18.69 11.06
CA GLN A 184 -1.19 18.53 11.24
C GLN A 184 -0.48 18.21 9.91
N VAL A 185 -1.03 17.31 9.09
CA VAL A 185 -0.48 17.01 7.76
C VAL A 185 -0.51 18.24 6.85
N ALA A 186 -1.60 19.02 6.87
CA ALA A 186 -1.69 20.26 6.10
C ALA A 186 -0.68 21.32 6.56
N ALA A 187 -0.45 21.44 7.88
CA ALA A 187 0.55 22.33 8.44
C ALA A 187 1.98 21.93 8.04
N SER A 188 2.32 20.64 8.17
CA SER A 188 3.62 20.11 7.75
C SER A 188 3.84 20.25 6.24
N GLY A 189 2.80 20.05 5.42
CA GLY A 189 2.86 20.27 3.98
C GLY A 189 3.19 21.73 3.64
N SER A 190 2.52 22.67 4.30
CA SER A 190 2.78 24.10 4.13
C SER A 190 4.21 24.49 4.56
N GLU A 191 4.76 23.84 5.59
CA GLU A 191 6.13 24.06 6.04
C GLU A 191 7.16 23.54 5.02
N ILE A 192 6.93 22.35 4.47
CA ILE A 192 7.79 21.78 3.42
C ILE A 192 7.82 22.71 2.19
N ASP A 193 6.67 23.25 1.77
CA ASP A 193 6.60 24.15 0.63
C ASP A 193 7.37 25.46 0.89
N ARG A 194 7.26 26.03 2.10
CA ARG A 194 8.06 27.21 2.49
C ARG A 194 9.57 26.92 2.48
N LEU A 195 9.99 25.76 2.98
CA LEU A 195 11.40 25.36 2.99
C LEU A 195 11.93 25.16 1.58
N ARG A 196 11.13 24.59 0.67
CA ARG A 196 11.48 24.46 -0.75
C ARG A 196 11.65 25.82 -1.42
N GLU A 197 10.70 26.73 -1.22
CA GLU A 197 10.80 28.09 -1.76
C GLU A 197 12.03 28.83 -1.23
N ALA A 198 12.31 28.71 0.07
CA ALA A 198 13.52 29.31 0.68
C ALA A 198 14.82 28.72 0.09
N LEU A 199 14.85 27.41 -0.18
CA LEU A 199 15.99 26.76 -0.82
C LEU A 199 16.21 27.28 -2.25
N GLU A 200 15.14 27.35 -3.06
CA GLU A 200 15.19 27.87 -4.42
C GLU A 200 15.64 29.35 -4.46
N GLN A 201 15.15 30.17 -3.53
CA GLN A 201 15.58 31.56 -3.39
C GLN A 201 17.08 31.65 -3.03
N SER A 202 17.55 30.79 -2.11
CA SER A 202 18.96 30.73 -1.72
C SER A 202 19.87 30.30 -2.87
N GLU A 203 19.48 29.27 -3.63
CA GLU A 203 20.23 28.83 -4.81
C GLU A 203 20.28 29.91 -5.90
N SER A 204 19.16 30.58 -6.15
CA SER A 204 19.09 31.71 -7.07
C SER A 204 19.96 32.87 -6.63
N ALA A 205 20.01 33.17 -5.33
CA ALA A 205 20.91 34.19 -4.77
C ALA A 205 22.38 33.80 -4.94
N ARG A 206 22.74 32.54 -4.66
CA ARG A 206 24.09 32.02 -4.84
C ARG A 206 24.54 32.10 -6.30
N ASN A 207 23.71 31.65 -7.23
CA ASN A 207 24.03 31.66 -8.67
C ASN A 207 24.23 33.09 -9.20
N ARG A 208 23.45 34.07 -8.71
CA ARG A 208 23.66 35.50 -9.02
C ARG A 208 24.99 36.00 -8.48
N ALA A 209 25.29 35.71 -7.21
CA ALA A 209 26.55 36.12 -6.59
C ALA A 209 27.77 35.51 -7.29
N GLU A 210 27.68 34.25 -7.74
CA GLU A 210 28.72 33.58 -8.51
C GLU A 210 28.91 34.24 -9.89
N ALA A 211 27.81 34.52 -10.60
CA ALA A 211 27.87 35.24 -11.88
C ALA A 211 28.48 36.64 -11.73
N ASP A 212 28.15 37.36 -10.66
CA ASP A 212 28.74 38.67 -10.34
C ASP A 212 30.24 38.58 -10.06
N ALA A 213 30.66 37.57 -9.29
CA ALA A 213 32.06 37.31 -9.01
C ALA A 213 32.86 36.99 -10.28
N LEU A 214 32.32 36.17 -11.18
CA LEU A 214 32.94 35.84 -12.46
C LEU A 214 33.09 37.10 -13.34
N ARG A 215 32.03 37.92 -13.44
CA ARG A 215 32.09 39.21 -14.16
C ARG A 215 33.16 40.14 -13.57
N ARG A 216 33.29 40.18 -12.24
CA ARG A 216 34.32 40.98 -11.57
C ARG A 216 35.73 40.48 -11.86
N ILE A 217 35.94 39.16 -11.86
CA ILE A 217 37.23 38.56 -12.22
C ILE A 217 37.60 38.90 -13.67
N GLU A 218 36.65 38.80 -14.60
CA GLU A 218 36.87 39.16 -16.01
C GLU A 218 37.20 40.64 -16.18
N SER A 219 36.46 41.54 -15.51
CA SER A 219 36.75 42.97 -15.48
C SER A 219 38.17 43.26 -14.97
N LEU A 220 38.56 42.64 -13.85
CA LEU A 220 39.89 42.83 -13.26
C LEU A 220 41.00 42.28 -14.17
N ARG A 221 40.76 41.20 -14.91
CA ARG A 221 41.71 40.69 -15.91
C ARG A 221 41.87 41.65 -17.07
N ALA A 222 40.78 42.23 -17.57
CA ALA A 222 40.83 43.24 -18.61
C ALA A 222 41.56 44.52 -18.14
N GLU A 223 41.30 44.98 -16.92
CA GLU A 223 42.00 46.10 -16.30
C GLU A 223 43.51 45.83 -16.18
N LEU A 224 43.89 44.63 -15.71
CA LEU A 224 45.30 44.23 -15.57
C LEU A 224 46.02 44.17 -16.92
N GLU A 225 45.36 43.63 -17.95
CA GLU A 225 45.92 43.56 -19.30
C GLU A 225 46.10 44.95 -19.92
N THR A 226 45.15 45.87 -19.71
CA THR A 226 45.29 47.28 -20.11
C THR A 226 46.47 47.94 -19.38
N ALA A 227 46.53 47.80 -18.05
CA ALA A 227 47.62 48.36 -17.26
C ALA A 227 48.99 47.80 -17.67
N ARG A 228 49.06 46.52 -18.05
CA ARG A 228 50.27 45.89 -18.59
C ARG A 228 50.71 46.53 -19.91
N ARG A 229 49.78 46.74 -20.85
CA ARG A 229 50.08 47.40 -22.13
C ARG A 229 50.56 48.83 -21.93
N ASP A 230 49.92 49.57 -21.03
CA ASP A 230 50.31 50.94 -20.71
C ASP A 230 51.72 50.98 -20.11
N ALA A 231 52.05 50.04 -19.22
CA ALA A 231 53.39 49.91 -18.67
C ALA A 231 54.44 49.52 -19.74
N GLU A 232 54.10 48.62 -20.67
CA GLU A 232 54.96 48.24 -21.78
C GLU A 232 55.24 49.44 -22.73
N ILE A 233 54.22 50.23 -23.05
CA ILE A 233 54.34 51.45 -23.85
C ILE A 233 55.20 52.49 -23.13
N SER A 234 54.93 52.75 -21.85
CA SER A 234 55.72 53.69 -21.04
C SER A 234 57.18 53.27 -20.95
N ALA A 235 57.45 51.98 -20.73
CA ALA A 235 58.80 51.43 -20.73
C ALA A 235 59.50 51.58 -22.08
N ALA A 236 58.79 51.37 -23.20
CA ALA A 236 59.33 51.58 -24.54
C ALA A 236 59.67 53.06 -24.79
N GLN A 237 58.79 53.98 -24.39
CA GLN A 237 59.02 55.42 -24.48
C GLN A 237 60.24 55.86 -23.65
N ALA A 238 60.38 55.35 -22.43
CA ALA A 238 61.53 55.64 -21.56
C ALA A 238 62.85 55.14 -22.18
N ARG A 239 62.86 53.97 -22.82
CA ARG A 239 64.03 53.45 -23.53
C ARG A 239 64.38 54.32 -24.75
N ALA A 240 63.38 54.76 -25.52
CA ALA A 240 63.59 55.64 -26.67
C ALA A 240 64.18 56.99 -26.23
N ALA A 241 63.60 57.63 -25.21
CA ALA A 241 64.10 58.88 -24.66
C ALA A 241 65.54 58.76 -24.12
N LYS A 242 65.85 57.63 -23.46
CA LYS A 242 67.22 57.34 -23.02
C LYS A 242 68.20 57.23 -24.19
N ALA A 243 67.83 56.50 -25.24
CA ALA A 243 68.68 56.34 -26.43
C ALA A 243 68.90 57.67 -27.16
N GLU A 244 67.87 58.52 -27.27
CA GLU A 244 67.98 59.88 -27.83
C GLU A 244 68.93 60.75 -27.00
N ALA A 245 68.85 60.69 -25.66
CA ALA A 245 69.75 61.42 -24.78
C ALA A 245 71.21 60.96 -24.91
N GLU A 246 71.44 59.64 -24.98
CA GLU A 246 72.77 59.05 -25.20
C GLU A 246 73.35 59.46 -26.57
N ALA A 247 72.53 59.46 -27.62
CA ALA A 247 72.93 59.92 -28.94
C ALA A 247 73.28 61.42 -28.95
N GLY A 248 72.47 62.26 -28.28
CA GLY A 248 72.73 63.69 -28.12
C GLY A 248 74.06 63.96 -27.38
N LEU A 249 74.33 63.22 -26.29
CA LEU A 249 75.59 63.31 -25.55
C LEU A 249 76.79 62.90 -26.42
N ALA A 250 76.65 61.87 -27.25
CA ALA A 250 77.71 61.44 -28.17
C ALA A 250 78.02 62.52 -29.22
N VAL A 251 76.99 63.18 -29.77
CA VAL A 251 77.16 64.30 -30.72
C VAL A 251 77.88 65.47 -30.06
N VAL A 252 77.46 65.89 -28.86
CA VAL A 252 78.12 66.98 -28.11
C VAL A 252 79.57 66.64 -27.81
N SER A 253 79.86 65.40 -27.43
CA SER A 253 81.23 64.92 -27.16
C SER A 253 82.10 65.01 -28.42
N ARG A 254 81.58 64.57 -29.57
CA ARG A 254 82.29 64.68 -30.86
C ARG A 254 82.53 66.13 -31.28
N ILE A 255 81.56 67.03 -31.10
CA ILE A 255 81.74 68.47 -31.38
C ILE A 255 82.86 69.05 -30.50
N ARG A 256 82.89 68.68 -29.20
CA ARG A 256 83.93 69.11 -28.27
C ARG A 256 85.32 68.62 -28.69
N GLU A 257 85.45 67.37 -29.13
CA GLU A 257 86.71 66.81 -29.64
C GLU A 257 87.22 67.57 -30.86
N VAL A 258 86.34 67.86 -31.84
CA VAL A 258 86.69 68.61 -33.05
C VAL A 258 87.15 70.03 -32.73
N LEU A 259 86.39 70.77 -31.91
CA LEU A 259 86.75 72.14 -31.51
C LEU A 259 87.99 72.20 -30.61
N GLY A 260 88.27 71.13 -29.86
CA GLY A 260 89.46 71.02 -29.02
C GLY A 260 90.76 70.84 -29.80
N HIS A 261 90.71 70.44 -31.07
CA HIS A 261 91.90 70.26 -31.93
C HIS A 261 92.29 71.51 -32.73
N GLU A 262 91.51 72.59 -32.68
CA GLU A 262 91.78 73.86 -33.38
C GLU A 262 92.50 74.92 -32.52
N ARG A 263 92.90 74.59 -31.29
CA ARG A 263 93.70 75.46 -30.41
C ARG A 263 95.11 74.93 -30.24
#